data_AF-A0A3B8WKZ3-F1
#
_entry.id   AF-A0A3B8WKZ3-F1
#
_cell.length_a   1.000
_cell.length_b   1.000
_cell.length_c   1.000
_cell.angle_alpha   90.00
_cell.angle_beta   90.00
_cell.angle_gamma   90.00
#
_symmetry.space_group_name_H-M   'P 1'
#
loop_
_entity.id
_entity.type
_entity.pdbx_description
1 polymer ?
#
loop_
_entity_poly.entity_id
_entity_poly.type
_entity_poly.pdbx_seq_one_letter_code
_entity_poly.pdbx_strand_id
1 'polypeptide(L)'
;IPDNEIVRELLGELGEPIMSSTLILPGETEPLTDPYDIRETLGHELDLIIDGGFCGMEATTVVNFTGDVPEVTRVGKGDPAPFQV
;
A
#
# COMPACT_ATOMS: atom_id res chain seq x y z
N ILE A 1 2.92 8.43 -5.54
CA ILE A 1 2.12 8.98 -4.41
C ILE A 1 0.77 8.29 -4.45
N PRO A 2 0.22 7.80 -3.31
CA PRO A 2 -1.04 7.06 -3.29
C PRO A 2 -2.19 7.85 -3.94
N ASP A 3 -2.91 7.19 -4.85
CA ASP A 3 -4.11 7.75 -5.48
C ASP A 3 -5.35 7.34 -4.67
N ASN A 4 -5.43 7.87 -3.44
CA ASN A 4 -6.52 7.64 -2.49
C ASN A 4 -6.75 8.94 -1.70
N GLU A 5 -7.98 9.45 -1.69
CA GLU A 5 -8.31 10.74 -1.07
C GLU A 5 -8.04 10.75 0.43
N ILE A 6 -8.41 9.68 1.15
CA ILE A 6 -8.17 9.56 2.60
C ILE A 6 -6.68 9.72 2.91
N VAL A 7 -5.81 8.99 2.19
CA VAL A 7 -4.36 9.06 2.41
C VAL A 7 -3.80 10.43 2.04
N ARG A 8 -4.32 11.09 1.00
CA ARG A 8 -3.88 12.42 0.59
C ARG A 8 -4.23 13.49 1.61
N GLU A 9 -5.43 13.44 2.17
CA GLU A 9 -5.86 14.36 3.23
C GLU A 9 -5.05 14.12 4.52
N LEU A 10 -4.81 12.86 4.90
CA LEU A 10 -3.95 12.53 6.05
C LEU A 10 -2.53 13.08 5.91
N LEU A 11 -1.92 12.93 4.72
CA LEU A 11 -0.60 13.50 4.44
C LEU A 11 -0.62 15.03 4.43
N GLY A 12 -1.69 15.64 3.93
CA GLY A 12 -1.88 17.09 3.90
C GLY A 12 -1.93 17.68 5.31
N GLU A 13 -2.69 17.06 6.20
CA GLU A 13 -2.80 17.46 7.61
C GLU A 13 -1.52 17.15 8.41
N LEU A 14 -0.88 16.01 8.17
CA LEU A 14 0.36 15.63 8.86
C LEU A 14 1.55 16.51 8.45
N GLY A 15 1.61 16.94 7.18
CA GLY A 15 2.67 17.82 6.66
C GLY A 15 4.02 17.14 6.42
N GLU A 16 4.11 15.82 6.61
CA GLU A 16 5.32 15.01 6.42
C GLU A 16 4.99 13.59 5.88
N PRO A 17 5.97 12.81 5.41
CA PRO A 17 5.74 11.47 4.90
C PRO A 17 5.23 10.49 5.97
N ILE A 18 4.30 9.62 5.59
CA ILE A 18 3.85 8.50 6.41
C ILE A 18 4.64 7.24 6.05
N MET A 19 5.28 6.62 7.04
CA MET A 19 5.82 5.27 6.89
C MET A 19 4.68 4.26 6.89
N SER A 20 4.63 3.40 5.88
CA SER A 20 3.60 2.38 5.76
C SER A 20 4.13 1.10 5.10
N SER A 21 3.39 0.01 5.30
CA SER A 21 3.56 -1.26 4.60
C SER A 21 2.19 -1.83 4.26
N THR A 22 2.15 -2.74 3.28
CA THR A 22 0.94 -3.52 3.04
C THR A 22 0.62 -4.38 4.27
N LEU A 23 -0.63 -4.43 4.70
CA LEU A 23 -1.08 -5.20 5.86
C LEU A 23 -1.19 -6.71 5.51
N ILE A 24 -0.06 -7.38 5.44
CA ILE A 24 0.03 -8.83 5.24
C ILE A 24 0.46 -9.46 6.56
N LEU A 25 -0.35 -10.38 7.10
CA LEU A 25 -0.07 -11.01 8.39
C LEU A 25 1.10 -12.01 8.32
N PRO A 26 1.75 -12.33 9.45
CA PRO A 26 2.81 -13.35 9.46
C PRO A 26 2.32 -14.71 8.96
N GLY A 27 2.97 -15.23 7.92
CA GLY A 27 2.61 -16.50 7.29
C GLY A 27 1.58 -16.40 6.16
N GLU A 28 0.99 -15.22 5.95
CA GLU A 28 0.05 -14.97 4.87
C GLU A 28 0.75 -14.39 3.63
N THR A 29 0.15 -14.61 2.46
CA THR A 29 0.61 -14.03 1.19
C THR A 29 -0.26 -12.88 0.71
N GLU A 30 -1.52 -12.87 1.12
CA GLU A 30 -2.50 -11.87 0.72
C GLU A 30 -2.72 -10.83 1.83
N PRO A 31 -3.03 -9.57 1.46
CA PRO A 31 -3.32 -8.54 2.44
C PRO A 31 -4.68 -8.76 3.11
N LEU A 32 -4.77 -8.42 4.38
CA LEU A 32 -6.05 -8.29 5.08
C LEU A 32 -6.68 -6.95 4.67
N THR A 33 -7.86 -6.99 4.04
CA THR A 33 -8.48 -5.82 3.38
C THR A 33 -9.84 -5.42 3.93
N ASP A 34 -10.55 -6.34 4.60
CA ASP A 34 -11.85 -6.04 5.20
C ASP A 34 -11.66 -5.35 6.57
N PRO A 35 -12.18 -4.13 6.79
CA PRO A 35 -12.02 -3.41 8.05
C PRO A 35 -12.65 -4.10 9.25
N TYR A 36 -13.70 -4.90 9.05
CA TYR A 36 -14.33 -5.69 10.12
C TYR A 36 -13.43 -6.84 10.53
N ASP A 37 -12.82 -7.55 9.57
CA ASP A 37 -11.87 -8.62 9.84
C ASP A 37 -10.58 -8.07 10.50
N ILE A 38 -10.09 -6.90 10.04
CA ILE A 38 -8.96 -6.20 10.66
C ILE A 38 -9.29 -5.87 12.12
N ARG A 39 -10.48 -5.36 12.40
CA ARG A 39 -10.89 -5.02 13.78
C ARG A 39 -10.99 -6.24 14.66
N GLU A 40 -11.57 -7.34 14.17
CA GLU A 40 -11.67 -8.59 14.92
C GLU A 40 -10.28 -9.17 15.21
N THR A 41 -9.38 -9.14 14.23
CA THR A 41 -8.06 -9.77 14.34
C THR A 41 -7.05 -8.90 15.10
N LEU A 42 -7.01 -7.59 14.82
CA LEU A 42 -5.96 -6.66 15.24
C LEU A 42 -6.47 -5.46 16.04
N GLY A 43 -7.76 -5.38 16.37
CA GLY A 43 -8.32 -4.20 17.06
C GLY A 43 -7.72 -3.92 18.45
N HIS A 44 -6.94 -4.84 19.00
CA HIS A 44 -6.20 -4.68 20.24
C HIS A 44 -4.73 -4.26 20.03
N GLU A 45 -4.22 -4.36 18.80
CA GLU A 45 -2.86 -3.95 18.42
C GLU A 45 -2.82 -2.63 17.62
N LEU A 46 -3.97 -2.15 17.14
CA LEU A 46 -4.10 -0.94 16.34
C LEU A 46 -4.80 0.18 17.12
N ASP A 47 -4.23 1.40 17.09
CA ASP A 47 -4.86 2.59 17.69
C ASP A 47 -6.07 3.08 16.90
N LEU A 48 -6.06 2.90 15.57
CA LEU A 48 -7.11 3.39 14.66
C LEU A 48 -7.23 2.50 13.42
N ILE A 49 -8.47 2.26 13.00
CA ILE A 49 -8.82 1.66 11.71
C ILE A 49 -9.73 2.64 10.97
N ILE A 50 -9.38 2.97 9.72
CA ILE A 50 -10.20 3.83 8.86
C ILE A 50 -10.84 2.95 7.78
N ASP A 51 -12.16 2.84 7.80
CA ASP A 51 -12.92 2.17 6.74
C ASP A 51 -13.02 3.10 5.51
N GLY A 52 -12.17 2.84 4.52
CA GLY A 52 -12.18 3.52 3.22
C GLY A 52 -12.91 2.76 2.11
N GLY A 53 -13.64 1.69 2.46
CA GLY A 53 -14.21 0.75 1.50
C GLY A 53 -13.16 -0.07 0.73
N PHE A 54 -13.60 -0.71 -0.35
CA PHE A 54 -12.75 -1.63 -1.12
C PHE A 54 -11.70 -0.88 -1.96
N CYS A 55 -10.43 -1.00 -1.56
CA CYS A 55 -9.30 -0.30 -2.18
C CYS A 55 -8.55 -1.12 -3.27
N GLY A 56 -9.04 -2.31 -3.60
CA GLY A 56 -8.38 -3.27 -4.51
C GLY A 56 -7.34 -4.13 -3.80
N MET A 57 -6.96 -5.25 -4.42
CA MET A 57 -5.99 -6.21 -3.87
C MET A 57 -4.65 -6.22 -4.62
N GLU A 58 -4.58 -5.62 -5.80
CA GLU A 58 -3.35 -5.59 -6.58
C GLU A 58 -2.29 -4.68 -5.95
N ALA A 59 -1.12 -5.25 -5.68
CA ALA A 59 0.03 -4.52 -5.17
C ALA A 59 0.53 -3.47 -6.19
N THR A 60 1.36 -2.54 -5.72
CA THR A 60 2.03 -1.58 -6.59
C THR A 60 3.11 -2.25 -7.44
N THR A 61 3.27 -1.75 -8.67
CA THR A 61 4.48 -1.97 -9.46
C THR A 61 5.65 -1.28 -8.76
N VAL A 62 6.76 -1.98 -8.59
CA VAL A 62 7.98 -1.46 -7.96
C VAL A 62 9.08 -1.40 -9.01
N VAL A 63 9.67 -0.22 -9.15
CA VAL A 63 10.76 0.06 -10.08
C VAL A 63 11.95 0.53 -9.26
N ASN A 64 13.07 -0.16 -9.41
CA ASN A 64 14.35 0.19 -8.81
C ASN A 64 15.12 1.16 -9.73
N PHE A 65 15.52 2.30 -9.17
CA PHE A 65 16.28 3.35 -9.85
C PHE A 65 17.70 3.51 -9.31
N THR A 66 18.24 2.55 -8.56
CA THR A 66 19.59 2.66 -7.97
C THR A 66 20.72 2.41 -8.96
N GLY A 67 20.44 1.80 -10.11
CA GLY A 67 21.42 1.50 -11.16
C GLY A 67 21.37 2.48 -12.34
N ASP A 68 22.15 2.20 -13.38
CA ASP A 68 22.21 3.05 -14.59
C ASP A 68 20.94 2.97 -15.46
N VAL A 69 20.18 1.88 -15.33
CA VAL A 69 18.90 1.66 -16.03
C VAL A 69 17.82 1.28 -15.01
N PRO A 70 16.55 1.71 -15.21
CA PRO A 70 15.44 1.28 -14.36
C PRO A 70 15.22 -0.22 -14.41
N GLU A 71 14.95 -0.85 -13.26
CA GLU A 71 14.66 -2.28 -13.18
C GLU A 71 13.29 -2.49 -12.52
N VAL A 72 12.37 -3.18 -13.22
CA VAL A 72 11.06 -3.54 -12.63
C VAL A 72 11.25 -4.75 -11.71
N THR A 73 11.21 -4.52 -10.39
CA THR A 73 11.41 -5.57 -9.37
C THR A 73 10.11 -6.25 -8.96
N ARG A 74 8.96 -5.62 -9.21
CA ARG A 74 7.63 -6.21 -9.06
C ARG A 74 6.66 -5.60 -10.06
N VAL A 75 5.90 -6.44 -10.76
CA VAL A 75 4.76 -6.00 -11.58
C VAL A 75 3.49 -6.05 -10.74
N GLY A 76 2.72 -4.97 -10.75
CA GLY A 76 1.45 -4.83 -10.06
C GLY A 76 0.49 -3.93 -10.83
N LYS A 77 -0.33 -3.16 -10.13
CA LYS A 77 -1.39 -2.31 -10.71
C LYS A 77 -0.89 -1.20 -11.67
N GLY A 78 0.37 -0.77 -11.52
CA GLY A 78 0.94 0.29 -12.36
C GLY A 78 1.50 -0.27 -13.66
N ASP A 79 1.25 0.38 -14.79
CA ASP A 79 1.82 -0.04 -16.09
C ASP A 79 3.37 -0.04 -16.06
N PRO A 80 4.03 -1.20 -16.24
CA PRO A 80 5.48 -1.28 -16.22
C PRO A 80 6.11 -0.91 -17.57
N ALA A 81 5.34 -0.82 -18.67
CA ALA A 81 5.85 -0.63 -20.03
C ALA A 81 6.82 0.56 -20.18
N PRO A 82 6.66 1.71 -19.49
CA PRO A 82 7.62 2.82 -19.57
C PRO A 82 9.02 2.50 -19.05
N PHE A 83 9.18 1.40 -18.31
CA PHE A 83 10.42 1.02 -17.61
C PHE A 83 10.97 -0.33 -18.06
N GLN A 84 10.33 -0.98 -19.03
CA GLN A 84 10.80 -2.22 -19.63
C GLN A 84 11.66 -1.87 -20.86
N VAL A 85 12.99 -1.89 -20.66
CA VAL A 85 14.01 -1.64 -21.69
C VAL A 85 14.34 -2.91 -22.46
#